data_AF-A0A8J2KKM2-F1
#
_entry.id   AF-A0A8J2KKM2-F1
#
_cell.length_a   1.000
_cell.length_b   1.000
_cell.length_c   1.000
_cell.angle_alpha   90.00
_cell.angle_beta   90.00
_cell.angle_gamma   90.00
#
_symmetry.space_group_name_H-M   'P 1'
#
loop_
_entity.id
_entity.type
_entity.pdbx_description
1 polymer ?
#
loop_
_entity_poly.entity_id
_entity_poly.type
_entity_poly.pdbx_seq_one_letter_code
_entity_poly.pdbx_strand_id
1 'polypeptide(L)'
;MTFIYNKITGNKPKDYGVCHGDEVAMLLRIEKLVNVPKSPHSSDYIFSKDMVKLWVDFAKDPASMTFRGLGFLKQEPEKPLQYLELCENPRMMDEPFKERVDSLKSLGLIELRLAAVGGGK
;
A
#
# COMPACT_ATOMS: atom_id res chain seq x y z
N MET A 1 -12.60 -6.49 -2.16
CA MET A 1 -13.63 -7.59 -2.31
C MET A 1 -14.78 -7.28 -3.29
N THR A 2 -14.77 -6.12 -3.96
CA THR A 2 -15.85 -5.67 -4.87
C THR A 2 -15.82 -6.36 -6.25
N PHE A 3 -14.65 -6.85 -6.67
CA PHE A 3 -14.45 -7.50 -7.97
C PHE A 3 -15.21 -8.82 -8.15
N ILE A 4 -15.39 -9.61 -7.08
CA ILE A 4 -16.07 -10.92 -7.15
C ILE A 4 -17.57 -10.75 -7.38
N TYR A 5 -18.19 -9.80 -6.68
CA TYR A 5 -19.65 -9.57 -6.74
C TYR A 5 -20.10 -9.04 -8.11
N ASN A 6 -19.33 -8.15 -8.74
CA ASN A 6 -19.67 -7.56 -10.03
C ASN A 6 -19.63 -8.56 -11.18
N LYS A 7 -18.71 -9.53 -11.12
CA LYS A 7 -18.59 -10.58 -12.13
C LYS A 7 -19.77 -11.57 -12.13
N ILE A 8 -20.50 -11.64 -11.00
CA ILE A 8 -21.66 -12.52 -10.82
C ILE A 8 -22.97 -11.78 -11.08
N THR A 9 -23.07 -10.50 -10.74
CA THR A 9 -24.37 -9.77 -10.73
C THR A 9 -24.55 -8.74 -11.84
N GLY A 10 -23.49 -8.39 -12.60
CA GLY A 10 -23.57 -7.37 -13.66
C GLY A 10 -23.82 -5.94 -13.15
N ASN A 11 -23.94 -5.74 -11.84
CA ASN A 11 -24.09 -4.43 -11.23
C ASN A 11 -22.75 -3.70 -11.21
N LYS A 12 -22.79 -2.40 -11.52
CA LYS A 12 -21.63 -1.53 -11.28
C LYS A 12 -21.54 -1.25 -9.78
N PRO A 13 -20.32 -1.25 -9.20
CA PRO A 13 -20.17 -0.93 -7.80
C PRO A 13 -20.57 0.53 -7.56
N LYS A 14 -21.35 0.76 -6.50
CA LYS A 14 -21.75 2.12 -6.09
C LYS A 14 -20.61 2.88 -5.43
N ASP A 15 -19.71 2.15 -4.78
CA ASP A 15 -18.60 2.70 -4.02
C ASP A 15 -17.28 2.32 -4.68
N TYR A 16 -16.49 3.34 -5.01
CA TYR A 16 -15.14 3.20 -5.53
C TYR A 16 -14.12 3.48 -4.42
N GLY A 17 -12.96 2.83 -4.50
CA GLY A 17 -11.88 3.01 -3.54
C GLY A 17 -11.03 1.75 -3.43
N VAL A 18 -9.97 1.84 -2.61
CA VAL A 18 -9.16 0.68 -2.23
C VAL A 18 -9.67 0.20 -0.88
N CYS A 19 -10.10 -1.07 -0.81
CA CYS A 19 -10.54 -1.67 0.43
C CYS A 19 -9.52 -2.68 0.97
N HIS A 20 -9.72 -3.11 2.21
CA HIS A 20 -8.84 -4.08 2.85
C HIS A 20 -8.77 -5.38 2.04
N GLY A 21 -7.55 -5.82 1.71
CA GLY A 21 -7.28 -7.06 1.00
C GLY A 21 -7.22 -6.93 -0.52
N ASP A 22 -7.51 -5.76 -1.11
CA ASP A 22 -7.36 -5.56 -2.55
C ASP A 22 -5.89 -5.65 -2.98
N GLU A 23 -4.95 -5.27 -2.09
CA GLU A 23 -3.50 -5.41 -2.30
C GLU A 23 -3.05 -6.87 -2.41
N VAL A 24 -3.72 -7.79 -1.71
CA VAL A 24 -3.39 -9.21 -1.74
C VAL A 24 -3.61 -9.78 -3.14
N ALA A 25 -4.69 -9.34 -3.81
CA ALA A 25 -4.97 -9.74 -5.19
C ALA A 25 -3.94 -9.20 -6.19
N MET A 26 -3.22 -8.12 -5.86
CA MET A 26 -2.14 -7.58 -6.68
C MET A 26 -0.81 -8.34 -6.49
N LEU A 27 -0.63 -9.03 -5.37
CA LEU A 27 0.60 -9.74 -5.02
C LEU A 27 0.53 -11.25 -5.26
N LEU A 28 -0.61 -11.86 -4.93
CA LEU A 28 -0.77 -13.31 -4.90
C LEU A 28 -1.80 -13.77 -5.92
N ARG A 29 -1.46 -14.85 -6.62
CA ARG A 29 -2.43 -15.57 -7.45
C ARG A 29 -3.29 -16.45 -6.54
N ILE A 30 -4.51 -16.03 -6.25
CA ILE A 30 -5.49 -16.82 -5.50
C ILE A 30 -6.44 -17.47 -6.49
N GLU A 31 -6.16 -18.73 -6.84
CA GLU A 31 -6.98 -19.46 -7.81
C GLU A 31 -8.47 -19.48 -7.41
N LYS A 32 -9.35 -19.33 -8.40
CA LYS A 32 -10.82 -19.38 -8.29
C LYS A 32 -11.51 -18.23 -7.53
N LEU A 33 -10.78 -17.32 -6.87
CA LEU A 33 -11.37 -16.19 -6.13
C LEU A 33 -11.14 -14.86 -6.82
N VAL A 34 -9.87 -14.46 -6.99
CA VAL A 34 -9.50 -13.17 -7.58
C VAL A 34 -8.29 -13.38 -8.47
N ASN A 35 -8.39 -12.94 -9.72
CA ASN A 35 -7.28 -13.02 -10.65
C ASN A 35 -7.21 -11.73 -11.47
N VAL A 36 -6.05 -11.08 -11.42
CA VAL A 36 -5.73 -9.97 -12.30
C VAL A 36 -5.52 -10.53 -13.71
N PRO A 37 -6.32 -10.12 -14.71
CA PRO A 37 -6.17 -10.64 -16.06
C PRO A 37 -4.76 -10.38 -16.59
N LYS A 38 -4.08 -11.42 -17.09
CA LYS A 38 -2.73 -11.30 -17.68
C LYS A 38 -2.79 -10.63 -19.06
N SER A 39 -3.15 -9.35 -19.10
CA SER A 39 -3.19 -8.54 -20.31
C SER A 39 -2.20 -7.38 -20.17
N PRO A 40 -1.31 -7.15 -21.15
CA PRO A 40 -0.39 -6.01 -21.11
C PRO A 40 -1.12 -4.66 -21.20
N HIS A 41 -2.39 -4.63 -21.57
CA HIS A 41 -3.24 -3.44 -21.61
C HIS A 41 -4.05 -3.23 -20.31
N SER A 42 -3.96 -4.16 -19.35
CA SER A 42 -4.65 -4.02 -18.06
C SER A 42 -3.79 -3.19 -17.11
N SER A 43 -4.35 -2.07 -16.63
CA SER A 43 -3.76 -1.23 -15.58
C SER A 43 -3.45 -2.05 -14.32
N ASP A 44 -4.37 -2.93 -13.93
CA ASP A 44 -4.23 -3.78 -12.74
C ASP A 44 -3.07 -4.76 -12.90
N TYR A 45 -2.87 -5.33 -14.09
CA TYR A 45 -1.75 -6.24 -14.34
C TYR A 45 -0.40 -5.53 -14.33
N ILE A 46 -0.35 -4.30 -14.86
CA ILE A 46 0.85 -3.46 -14.79
C ILE A 46 1.15 -3.12 -13.33
N PHE A 47 0.14 -2.67 -12.58
CA PHE A 47 0.28 -2.34 -11.16
C PHE A 47 0.68 -3.55 -10.31
N SER A 48 0.12 -4.73 -10.58
CA SER A 48 0.51 -5.99 -9.94
C SER A 48 1.99 -6.31 -10.14
N LYS A 49 2.52 -6.12 -11.36
CA LYS A 49 3.97 -6.28 -11.62
C LYS A 49 4.81 -5.26 -10.84
N ASP A 50 4.36 -4.01 -10.78
CA ASP A 50 5.06 -2.97 -10.02
C ASP A 50 5.10 -3.29 -8.53
N MET A 51 3.98 -3.76 -7.96
CA MET A 51 3.86 -4.22 -6.58
C MET A 51 4.79 -5.40 -6.30
N VAL A 52 4.77 -6.44 -7.14
CA VAL A 52 5.65 -7.61 -6.98
C VAL A 52 7.12 -7.20 -7.07
N LYS A 53 7.49 -6.35 -8.03
CA LYS A 53 8.85 -5.80 -8.14
C LYS A 53 9.24 -5.09 -6.86
N LEU A 54 8.39 -4.20 -6.33
CA LEU A 54 8.67 -3.44 -5.12
C LEU A 54 8.99 -4.35 -3.92
N TRP A 55 8.18 -5.39 -3.69
CA TRP A 55 8.43 -6.34 -2.60
C TRP A 55 9.68 -7.20 -2.82
N VAL A 56 9.96 -7.58 -4.06
CA VAL A 56 11.19 -8.31 -4.41
C VAL A 56 12.43 -7.44 -4.20
N ASP A 57 12.36 -6.16 -4.59
CA ASP A 57 13.45 -5.21 -4.37
C ASP A 57 13.68 -4.99 -2.87
N PHE A 58 12.62 -4.82 -2.08
CA PHE A 58 12.72 -4.76 -0.62
C PHE A 58 13.42 -5.99 -0.03
N ALA A 59 13.09 -7.19 -0.51
CA ALA A 59 13.70 -8.42 -0.01
C ALA A 59 15.17 -8.60 -0.44
N LYS A 60 15.58 -8.02 -1.58
CA LYS A 60 16.94 -8.13 -2.11
C LYS A 60 17.87 -7.05 -1.56
N ASP A 61 17.46 -5.80 -1.70
CA ASP A 61 18.21 -4.62 -1.28
C ASP A 61 17.24 -3.44 -1.10
N PRO A 62 16.80 -3.16 0.14
CA PRO A 62 15.91 -2.05 0.44
C PRO A 62 16.43 -0.69 -0.02
N ALA A 63 17.75 -0.50 -0.16
CA ALA A 63 18.34 0.79 -0.51
C ALA A 63 18.16 1.16 -1.99
N SER A 64 17.97 0.18 -2.87
CA SER A 64 17.73 0.38 -4.30
C SER A 64 16.24 0.31 -4.69
N MET A 65 15.36 0.22 -3.69
CA MET A 65 13.93 0.07 -3.88
C MET A 65 13.33 1.29 -4.60
N THR A 66 12.67 1.03 -5.72
CA THR A 66 12.00 2.04 -6.55
C THR A 66 10.63 1.58 -6.99
N PHE A 67 9.66 2.49 -6.95
CA PHE A 67 8.33 2.30 -7.51
C PHE A 67 8.15 3.24 -8.71
N ARG A 68 8.08 2.67 -9.93
CA ARG A 68 7.99 3.43 -11.20
C ARG A 68 9.03 4.55 -11.33
N GLY A 69 10.26 4.26 -10.90
CA GLY A 69 11.38 5.21 -10.96
C GLY A 69 11.46 6.18 -9.77
N LEU A 70 10.43 6.26 -8.92
CA LEU A 70 10.51 7.00 -7.67
C LEU A 70 11.22 6.16 -6.61
N GLY A 71 12.28 6.70 -6.00
CA GLY A 71 12.98 6.07 -4.90
C GLY A 71 12.13 6.05 -3.63
N PHE A 72 12.02 4.88 -2.99
CA PHE A 72 11.39 4.77 -1.69
C PHE A 72 12.47 4.99 -0.61
N LEU A 73 12.50 6.20 -0.07
CA LEU A 73 13.53 6.61 0.88
C LEU A 73 13.32 5.93 2.25
N LYS A 74 14.44 5.57 2.88
CA LYS A 74 14.43 5.09 4.26
C LYS A 74 13.90 6.19 5.18
N GLN A 75 12.99 5.82 6.08
CA GLN A 75 12.52 6.73 7.12
C GLN A 75 13.66 7.12 8.07
N GLU A 76 13.86 8.41 8.26
CA GLU A 76 14.75 8.95 9.29
C GLU A 76 14.00 9.03 10.64
N PRO A 77 14.59 8.58 11.76
CA PRO A 77 13.93 8.57 13.07
C PRO A 77 13.45 9.94 13.55
N GLU A 78 14.17 11.00 13.19
CA GLU A 78 13.93 12.37 13.63
C GLU A 78 12.94 13.13 12.74
N LYS A 79 12.62 12.59 11.56
CA LYS A 79 11.69 13.21 10.61
C LYS A 79 10.27 12.66 10.80
N PRO A 80 9.23 13.45 10.47
CA PRO A 80 7.87 12.94 10.35
C PRO A 80 7.81 11.71 9.45
N LEU A 81 6.91 10.78 9.77
CA LEU A 81 6.71 9.56 8.99
C LEU A 81 6.25 9.92 7.57
N GLN A 82 7.01 9.42 6.59
CA GLN A 82 6.70 9.58 5.17
C GLN A 82 6.19 8.26 4.59
N TYR A 83 5.23 8.40 3.69
CA TYR A 83 4.55 7.32 3.00
C TYR A 83 4.84 7.39 1.51
N LEU A 84 4.97 6.23 0.88
CA LEU A 84 4.95 6.10 -0.56
C LEU A 84 3.52 5.85 -1.03
N GLU A 85 2.97 6.76 -1.83
CA GLU A 85 1.68 6.56 -2.48
C GLU A 85 1.82 5.63 -3.70
N LEU A 86 1.18 4.47 -3.64
CA LEU A 86 1.20 3.46 -4.71
C LEU A 86 0.05 3.70 -5.67
N CYS A 87 0.27 4.57 -6.66
CA CYS A 87 -0.72 4.92 -7.67
C CYS A 87 -0.09 5.06 -9.06
N GLU A 88 -0.84 5.59 -10.02
CA GLU A 88 -0.33 5.76 -11.38
C GLU A 88 0.86 6.72 -11.44
N ASN A 89 0.77 7.83 -10.69
CA ASN A 89 1.76 8.89 -10.57
C ASN A 89 2.26 8.95 -9.11
N PRO A 90 3.22 8.09 -8.73
CA PRO A 90 3.60 7.92 -7.34
C PRO A 90 4.32 9.14 -6.79
N ARG A 91 4.22 9.33 -5.47
CA ARG A 91 4.93 10.37 -4.73
C ARG A 91 5.21 9.92 -3.30
N MET A 92 6.24 10.50 -2.72
CA MET A 92 6.39 10.51 -1.26
C MET A 92 5.44 11.56 -0.68
N MET A 93 4.77 11.24 0.41
CA MET A 93 3.82 12.12 1.08
C MET A 93 3.88 11.97 2.59
N ASP A 94 3.44 13.00 3.31
CA ASP A 94 3.26 12.93 4.76
C ASP A 94 2.01 12.10 5.10
N GLU A 95 1.86 11.75 6.39
CA GLU A 95 0.70 11.03 6.94
C GLU A 95 -0.65 11.61 6.46
N PRO A 96 -1.38 10.92 5.55
CA PRO A 96 -2.62 11.43 4.98
C PRO A 96 -3.78 11.47 5.99
N PHE A 97 -3.69 10.73 7.10
CA PHE A 97 -4.75 10.64 8.09
C PHE A 97 -4.43 11.39 9.38
N LYS A 98 -3.50 12.36 9.32
CA LYS A 98 -2.96 13.07 10.49
C LYS A 98 -4.06 13.60 11.41
N GLU A 99 -5.04 14.30 10.87
CA GLU A 99 -6.14 14.89 11.65
C GLU A 99 -6.96 13.82 12.39
N ARG A 100 -7.25 12.69 11.73
CA ARG A 100 -8.00 11.58 12.31
C ARG A 100 -7.18 10.89 13.40
N VAL A 101 -5.90 10.66 13.15
CA VAL A 101 -4.98 10.06 14.13
C VAL A 101 -4.86 10.96 15.36
N ASP A 102 -4.69 12.26 15.16
CA ASP A 102 -4.57 13.24 16.26
C ASP A 102 -5.87 13.37 17.05
N SER A 103 -7.03 13.30 16.38
CA SER A 103 -8.33 13.22 17.04
C SER A 103 -8.45 11.97 17.92
N LEU A 104 -8.09 10.78 17.41
CA LEU A 104 -8.12 9.53 18.19
C LEU A 104 -7.16 9.53 19.37
N LYS A 105 -5.98 10.16 19.22
CA LYS A 105 -5.02 10.37 20.32
C LYS A 105 -5.60 11.27 21.41
N SER A 106 -6.28 12.36 21.02
CA SER A 106 -6.91 13.27 22.00
C SER A 106 -7.98 12.59 22.85
N LEU A 107 -8.58 11.51 22.33
CA LEU A 107 -9.56 10.67 23.02
C LEU A 107 -8.91 9.54 23.84
N GLY A 108 -7.58 9.40 23.82
CA GLY A 108 -6.86 8.32 24.51
C GLY A 108 -7.08 6.93 23.91
N LEU A 109 -7.55 6.83 22.66
CA LEU A 109 -7.90 5.56 22.01
C LEU A 109 -6.73 4.90 21.30
N ILE A 110 -5.63 5.62 21.09
CA ILE A 110 -4.40 5.10 20.47
C ILE A 110 -3.21 5.63 21.26
N GLU A 111 -2.47 4.72 21.90
CA GLU A 111 -1.10 5.00 22.36
C GLU A 111 -0.11 4.49 21.31
N LEU A 112 0.68 5.41 20.75
CA LEU A 112 1.90 5.01 20.07
C LEU A 112 2.92 4.65 21.15
N ARG A 113 3.12 3.35 21.38
CA ARG A 113 4.41 2.88 21.91
C ARG A 113 5.45 3.22 20.86
N LEU A 114 6.02 4.42 20.96
CA LEU A 114 7.30 4.72 20.35
C LEU A 114 8.29 3.75 21.01
N ALA A 115 8.63 2.68 20.30
CA ALA A 115 9.84 1.94 20.56
C ALA A 115 11.00 2.88 20.23
N ALA A 116 11.28 3.81 21.13
CA ALA A 116 12.65 4.25 21.34
C ALA A 116 13.40 3.00 21.77
N VAL A 117 14.03 2.31 20.82
CA VAL A 117 15.22 1.53 21.12
C VAL A 117 16.31 2.55 21.44
N GLY A 118 16.18 3.14 22.63
CA GLY A 118 17.21 3.90 23.30
C GLY A 118 18.25 2.91 23.78
N GLY A 119 19.50 3.20 23.45
CA GLY A 119 20.65 2.44 23.91
C GLY A 119 20.75 2.35 25.43
N GLY A 120 21.43 1.29 25.86
CA GLY A 120 21.78 0.97 27.24
C GLY A 120 21.84 -0.55 27.37
N LYS A 121 22.99 -1.21 27.47
CA LYS A 121 24.36 -0.82 27.79
C LYS A 121 25.33 -1.60 26.90
#